data_AF-A0A1H4FH72-F1
#
_entry.id   AF-A0A1H4FH72-F1
#
_cell.length_a   1.000
_cell.length_b   1.000
_cell.length_c   1.000
_cell.angle_alpha   90.00
_cell.angle_beta   90.00
_cell.angle_gamma   90.00
#
_symmetry.space_group_name_H-M   'P 1'
#
loop_
_entity.id
_entity.type
_entity.pdbx_description
1 polymer ?
#
loop_
_entity_poly.entity_id
_entity_poly.type
_entity_poly.pdbx_seq_one_letter_code
_entity_poly.pdbx_strand_id
1 'polypeptide(L)' 'MLDLPWKVFSQTGNIETYLLMKEMEKQAPQEEESQEQETVSGHETNL' A
#
# COMPACT_ATOMS: atom_id res chain seq x y z
N MET A 1 5.96 0.07 10.28
CA MET A 1 4.50 0.34 10.43
C MET A 1 4.07 1.49 9.53
N LEU A 2 3.75 1.18 8.28
CA LEU A 2 3.25 2.05 7.22
C LEU A 2 1.72 2.28 7.31
N ASP A 3 1.18 2.44 8.53
CA ASP A 3 -0.25 2.64 8.72
C ASP A 3 -0.68 4.09 8.56
N LEU A 4 0.24 5.05 8.39
CA LEU A 4 -0.11 6.46 8.37
C LEU A 4 -1.03 6.84 7.19
N PRO A 5 -0.77 6.48 5.93
CA PRO A 5 -1.66 6.81 4.82
C PRO A 5 -3.04 6.17 4.99
N TRP A 6 -3.06 4.88 5.35
CA TRP A 6 -4.30 4.13 5.59
C TRP A 6 -5.10 4.69 6.78
N LYS A 7 -4.43 5.10 7.85
CA LYS A 7 -5.05 5.70 9.04
C LYS A 7 -5.60 7.09 8.77
N VAL A 8 -4.95 7.89 7.94
CA VAL A 8 -5.48 9.20 7.51
C VAL A 8 -6.70 9.01 6.61
N PHE A 9 -6.64 8.06 5.66
CA PHE A 9 -7.76 7.74 4.80
C PHE A 9 -8.97 7.21 5.58
N SER A 10 -8.79 6.23 6.47
CA SER A 10 -9.89 5.65 7.26
C SER A 10 -10.59 6.67 8.16
N GLN A 11 -9.89 7.71 8.63
CA GLN A 11 -10.47 8.76 9.45
C GLN A 11 -11.14 9.88 8.65
N THR A 12 -10.60 10.22 7.48
CA THR A 12 -11.02 11.44 6.74
C THR A 12 -11.76 11.14 5.44
N GLY A 13 -11.64 9.93 4.90
CA GLY A 13 -12.10 9.55 3.57
C GLY A 13 -11.41 10.30 2.43
N ASN A 14 -10.37 11.08 2.71
CA ASN A 14 -9.73 11.91 1.71
C ASN A 14 -8.74 11.09 0.86
N ILE A 15 -9.18 10.70 -0.34
CA ILE A 15 -8.39 9.89 -1.27
C ILE A 15 -7.19 10.64 -1.85
N GLU A 16 -7.29 11.95 -2.06
CA GLU A 16 -6.19 12.76 -2.63
C GLU A 16 -4.97 12.76 -1.69
N THR A 17 -5.20 12.90 -0.39
CA THR A 17 -4.16 12.87 0.64
C THR A 17 -3.50 11.49 0.73
N TYR A 18 -4.30 10.42 0.66
CA TYR A 18 -3.79 9.05 0.64
C TYR A 18 -2.82 8.81 -0.52
N LEU A 19 -3.22 9.19 -1.73
CA LEU A 19 -2.40 8.99 -2.93
C LEU A 19 -1.10 9.81 -2.88
N LEU A 20 -1.18 11.06 -2.39
CA LEU A 20 0.00 11.90 -2.21
C LEU A 20 1.01 11.26 -1.24
N MET A 21 0.54 10.79 -0.09
CA MET A 21 1.39 10.11 0.90
C MET A 21 2.02 8.84 0.32
N LYS A 22 1.25 8.04 -0.41
CA LYS A 22 1.73 6.79 -1.03
C LYS A 22 2.80 7.05 -2.10
N GLU A 23 2.68 8.13 -2.85
CA GLU A 23 3.68 8.54 -3.85
C GLU A 23 4.97 9.04 -3.19
N MET A 24 4.88 9.73 -2.05
CA MET A 24 6.06 10.13 -1.28
C MET A 24 6.81 8.92 -0.69
N GLU A 25 6.08 7.91 -0.21
CA GLU A 25 6.68 6.65 0.28
C GLU A 25 7.43 5.90 -0.82
N LYS A 26 6.97 5.99 -2.07
CA LYS A 26 7.62 5.38 -3.23
C LYS A 26 8.92 6.10 -3.64
N GLN A 27 9.06 7.38 -3.30
CA GLN A 27 10.23 8.20 -3.61
C GLN A 27 11.28 8.17 -2.50
N ALA A 28 10.92 7.78 -1.28
CA ALA A 28 11.87 7.51 -0.22
C ALA A 28 12.69 6.25 -0.60
N PRO A 29 14.03 6.26 -0.44
CA PRO A 29 14.82 5.04 -0.57
C PRO A 29 14.22 3.99 0.37
N GLN A 30 13.65 2.93 -0.20
CA GLN A 30 13.04 1.84 0.57
C GLN A 30 14.13 1.22 1.45
N GLU A 31 14.18 1.62 2.72
CA GLU A 31 14.56 0.68 3.75
C GLU A 31 13.42 -0.34 3.80
N GLU A 32 13.69 -1.50 3.22
CA GLU A 32 12.75 -2.60 2.99
C GLU A 32 11.94 -2.93 4.25
N GLU A 33 10.70 -2.46 4.33
CA GLU A 33 9.67 -3.08 5.15
C GLU A 33 8.72 -3.76 4.17
N SER A 34 8.91 -5.08 4.01
CA SER A 34 8.10 -5.96 3.16
C SER A 34 6.61 -5.80 3.47
N GLN A 35 5.93 -4.94 2.74
CA GLN A 35 4.48 -4.95 2.68
C GLN A 35 4.06 -6.04 1.70
N GLU A 36 3.96 -7.25 2.23
CA GLU A 36 2.88 -8.20 1.97
C GLU A 36 2.03 -7.84 0.75
N GLN A 37 2.58 -8.11 -0.44
CA GLN A 37 1.74 -8.39 -1.60
C GLN A 37 0.89 -9.58 -1.19
N GLU A 38 -0.40 -9.35 -0.89
CA GLU A 38 -1.39 -10.39 -1.10
C GLU A 38 -1.26 -10.82 -2.55
N THR A 39 -0.55 -11.93 -2.73
CA THR A 39 -0.51 -12.65 -3.97
C THR A 39 -1.95 -13.09 -4.22
N VAL A 40 -2.67 -12.42 -5.13
CA VAL A 40 -3.68 -13.13 -5.90
C VAL A 40 -2.91 -14.06 -6.84
N SER A 41 -2.31 -15.10 -6.24
CA SER A 41 -1.90 -16.30 -6.94
C SER A 41 -3.19 -17.03 -7.27
N GLY A 42 -3.80 -16.62 -8.37
CA GLY A 42 -4.76 -17.44 -9.09
C GLY A 42 -4.00 -18.64 -9.63
N HIS A 43 -3.83 -19.67 -8.81
CA HIS A 43 -3.49 -21.01 -9.25
C HIS A 43 -4.62 -21.51 -10.17
N GLU A 44 -4.52 -21.27 -11.47
CA GLU A 44 -5.19 -22.13 -12.44
C GLU A 44 -4.31 -23.37 -12.67
N THR A 45 -4.49 -24.34 -11.78
CA THR A 45 -4.03 -25.71 -11.99
C THR A 45 -4.86 -26.36 -13.10
N ASN A 46 -4.18 -26.77 -14.18
CA ASN A 46 -4.53 -27.83 -15.16
C ASN A 46 -6.01 -28.02 -15.57
N LEU A 47 -6.31 -27.84 -16.87
CA LEU A 47 -6.83 -28.93 -17.71
C LEU A 47 -6.57 -28.68 -19.21
#